data_AF-A0A1V5E913-F1
#
_entry.id   AF-A0A1V5E913-F1
#
_cell.length_a   1.000
_cell.length_b   1.000
_cell.length_c   1.000
_cell.angle_alpha   90.00
_cell.angle_beta   90.00
_cell.angle_gamma   90.00
#
_symmetry.space_group_name_H-M   'P 1'
#
loop_
_entity.id
_entity.type
_entity.pdbx_description
1 polymer ?
#
loop_
_entity_poly.entity_id
_entity_poly.type
_entity_poly.pdbx_seq_one_letter_code
_entity_poly.pdbx_strand_id
1 'polypeptide(L)'
;MQRPGVEGGYGDGVEAPAQRRELRLVGDEVLKMVAQTLLSNMRSFDFVFRWGGEEFIVIIANVDRQKLKNSAERLRVMAQNAAYKNGKDEIRVTVSIGGTMALPPDSIQSVLARIDEFMYMCKERGRNLCIVDGSVCHPE
;
A
#
# COMPACT_ATOMS: atom_id res chain seq x y z
N MET A 1 64.18 -1.27 -11.53
CA MET A 1 63.18 -1.39 -10.43
C MET A 1 61.93 -0.63 -10.88
N GLN A 2 60.98 -1.29 -11.57
CA GLN A 2 59.69 -1.84 -11.06
C GLN A 2 58.89 -0.82 -10.22
N ARG A 3 57.93 -0.08 -10.82
CA ARG A 3 56.45 -0.30 -11.00
C ARG A 3 55.67 0.55 -9.96
N PRO A 4 54.35 0.86 -10.11
CA PRO A 4 53.45 0.80 -11.27
C PRO A 4 52.54 2.06 -11.44
N GLY A 5 51.75 2.07 -12.51
CA GLY A 5 50.70 3.06 -12.76
C GLY A 5 49.42 2.84 -11.93
N VAL A 6 48.59 3.88 -11.93
CA VAL A 6 47.24 3.87 -11.33
C VAL A 6 46.27 4.34 -12.41
N GLU A 7 45.66 3.38 -13.10
CA GLU A 7 44.44 3.63 -13.87
C GLU A 7 43.26 3.58 -12.88
N GLY A 8 42.75 4.76 -12.53
CA GLY A 8 41.50 4.90 -11.81
C GLY A 8 40.32 4.72 -12.76
N GLY A 9 39.87 3.48 -12.94
CA GLY A 9 38.57 3.19 -13.54
C GLY A 9 37.47 3.46 -12.52
N TYR A 10 36.73 4.55 -12.71
CA TYR A 10 35.42 4.73 -12.08
C TYR A 10 34.51 3.59 -12.55
N GLY A 11 34.18 2.68 -11.62
CA GLY A 11 33.20 1.63 -11.87
C GLY A 11 31.82 2.24 -12.04
N ASP A 12 31.28 2.16 -13.25
CA ASP A 12 29.85 2.32 -13.50
C ASP A 12 29.11 1.25 -12.68
N GLY A 13 28.39 1.71 -11.66
CA GLY A 13 27.56 0.91 -10.77
C GLY A 13 26.30 0.40 -11.47
N VAL A 14 26.48 -0.45 -12.49
CA VAL A 14 25.36 -1.15 -13.13
C VAL A 14 24.99 -2.34 -12.26
N GLU A 15 23.96 -2.19 -11.41
CA GLU A 15 23.43 -3.28 -10.58
C GLU A 15 23.19 -4.55 -11.42
N ALA A 16 23.76 -5.68 -10.97
CA ALA A 16 23.74 -6.93 -11.71
C ALA A 16 22.30 -7.45 -11.94
N PRO A 17 21.97 -8.02 -13.12
CA PRO A 17 20.61 -8.46 -13.46
C PRO A 17 19.94 -9.42 -12.45
N ALA A 18 20.74 -10.21 -11.72
CA ALA A 18 20.26 -11.13 -10.70
C ALA A 18 19.66 -10.41 -9.48
N GLN A 19 20.28 -9.31 -9.05
CA GLN A 19 19.87 -8.53 -7.88
C GLN A 19 18.53 -7.81 -8.12
N ARG A 20 18.32 -7.29 -9.34
CA ARG A 20 17.03 -6.72 -9.76
C ARG A 20 15.90 -7.74 -9.80
N ARG A 21 16.19 -8.99 -10.20
CA ARG A 21 15.21 -10.07 -10.19
C ARG A 21 14.79 -10.42 -8.77
N GLU A 22 15.75 -10.48 -7.85
CA GLU A 22 15.49 -10.77 -6.44
C GLU A 22 14.62 -9.67 -5.78
N LEU A 23 14.93 -8.40 -6.02
CA LEU A 23 14.12 -7.27 -5.53
C LEU A 23 12.68 -7.33 -6.04
N ARG A 24 12.48 -7.69 -7.31
CA ARG A 24 11.14 -7.86 -7.88
C ARG A 24 10.37 -8.99 -7.20
N LEU A 25 11.01 -10.13 -6.94
CA LEU A 25 10.38 -11.25 -6.26
C LEU A 25 9.99 -10.90 -4.83
N VAL A 26 10.87 -10.21 -4.08
CA VAL A 26 10.57 -9.73 -2.73
C VAL A 26 9.40 -8.75 -2.74
N GLY A 27 9.37 -7.80 -3.69
CA GLY A 27 8.26 -6.88 -3.86
C GLY A 27 6.93 -7.59 -4.15
N ASP A 28 6.94 -8.60 -5.02
CA ASP A 28 5.75 -9.41 -5.33
C ASP A 28 5.23 -10.15 -4.09
N GLU A 29 6.12 -10.69 -3.24
CA GLU A 29 5.73 -11.35 -1.98
C GLU A 29 5.19 -10.36 -0.94
N VAL A 30 5.76 -9.16 -0.84
CA VAL A 30 5.22 -8.09 0.02
C VAL A 30 3.80 -7.70 -0.43
N LEU A 31 3.56 -7.57 -1.73
CA LEU A 31 2.22 -7.27 -2.27
C LEU A 31 1.23 -8.39 -2.02
N LYS A 32 1.65 -9.66 -2.11
CA LYS A 32 0.81 -10.81 -1.73
C LYS A 32 0.46 -10.79 -0.24
N MET A 33 1.44 -10.49 0.62
CA MET A 33 1.23 -10.37 2.05
C MET A 33 0.22 -9.25 2.38
N VAL A 34 0.34 -8.09 1.74
CA VAL A 34 -0.64 -7.01 1.89
C VAL A 34 -2.03 -7.47 1.42
N ALA A 35 -2.14 -8.05 0.24
CA ALA A 35 -3.41 -8.55 -0.29
C ALA A 35 -4.08 -9.57 0.64
N GLN A 36 -3.31 -10.54 1.16
CA GLN A 36 -3.78 -11.53 2.12
C GLN A 36 -4.21 -10.90 3.44
N THR A 37 -3.46 -9.90 3.91
CA THR A 37 -3.80 -9.14 5.13
C THR A 37 -5.13 -8.42 4.97
N LEU A 38 -5.35 -7.76 3.82
CA LEU A 38 -6.64 -7.11 3.53
C LEU A 38 -7.77 -8.13 3.47
N LEU A 39 -7.62 -9.19 2.67
CA LEU A 39 -8.65 -10.23 2.50
C LEU A 39 -9.03 -10.91 3.82
N SER A 40 -8.05 -11.28 4.65
CA SER A 40 -8.29 -11.95 5.94
C SER A 40 -8.99 -11.06 6.96
N ASN A 41 -9.00 -9.74 6.73
CA ASN A 41 -9.68 -8.77 7.57
C ASN A 41 -10.99 -8.28 6.96
N MET A 42 -11.41 -8.78 5.80
CA MET A 42 -12.69 -8.40 5.22
C MET A 42 -13.79 -9.43 5.49
N ARG A 43 -15.06 -9.02 5.32
CA ARG A 43 -16.18 -9.96 5.37
C ARG A 43 -16.20 -10.76 4.07
N SER A 44 -16.85 -11.92 4.09
CA SER A 44 -16.89 -12.85 2.94
C SER A 44 -17.54 -12.27 1.67
N PHE A 45 -18.31 -11.20 1.78
CA PHE A 45 -19.01 -10.53 0.67
C PHE A 45 -18.41 -9.17 0.31
N ASP A 46 -17.34 -8.74 0.99
CA ASP A 46 -16.60 -7.55 0.59
C ASP A 46 -15.52 -7.95 -0.43
N PHE A 47 -15.07 -6.99 -1.25
CA PHE A 47 -14.15 -7.27 -2.35
C PHE A 47 -12.85 -6.50 -2.19
N VAL A 48 -11.73 -7.16 -2.54
CA VAL A 48 -10.40 -6.54 -2.63
C VAL A 48 -9.87 -6.75 -4.04
N PHE A 49 -9.51 -5.68 -4.71
CA PHE A 49 -8.95 -5.68 -6.05
C PHE A 49 -7.57 -5.03 -6.04
N ARG A 50 -6.63 -5.59 -6.80
CA ARG A 50 -5.39 -4.89 -7.13
C ARG A 50 -5.65 -4.04 -8.38
N TRP A 51 -5.67 -2.73 -8.21
CA TRP A 51 -5.96 -1.78 -9.28
C TRP A 51 -4.74 -1.50 -10.16
N GLY A 52 -3.56 -1.44 -9.54
CA GLY A 52 -2.30 -1.11 -10.21
C GLY A 52 -1.09 -1.78 -9.56
N GLY A 53 0.09 -1.21 -9.79
CA GLY A 53 1.37 -1.74 -9.30
C GLY A 53 1.33 -2.03 -7.79
N GLU A 54 1.03 -1.02 -6.99
CA GLU A 54 0.94 -1.10 -5.52
C GLU A 54 -0.41 -0.62 -4.97
N GLU A 55 -1.38 -0.39 -5.86
CA GLU A 55 -2.69 0.19 -5.52
C GLU A 55 -3.75 -0.89 -5.37
N PHE A 56 -4.53 -0.78 -4.30
CA PHE A 56 -5.64 -1.67 -3.98
C PHE A 56 -6.94 -0.90 -3.82
N ILE A 57 -8.04 -1.47 -4.31
CA ILE A 57 -9.40 -0.97 -4.09
C ILE A 57 -10.13 -1.99 -3.22
N VAL A 58 -10.78 -1.51 -2.16
CA VAL A 58 -11.65 -2.32 -1.30
C VAL A 58 -13.08 -1.81 -1.43
N ILE A 59 -14.01 -2.70 -1.75
CA ILE A 59 -15.45 -2.41 -1.83
C ILE A 59 -16.13 -3.08 -0.64
N ILE A 60 -16.74 -2.25 0.22
CA ILE A 60 -17.43 -2.70 1.42
C ILE A 60 -18.92 -2.43 1.27
N ALA A 61 -19.74 -3.47 1.34
CA ALA A 61 -21.19 -3.35 1.21
C ALA A 61 -21.89 -3.21 2.56
N ASN A 62 -23.09 -2.65 2.57
CA ASN A 62 -23.97 -2.57 3.75
C ASN A 62 -23.28 -1.94 4.97
N VAL A 63 -22.67 -0.77 4.74
CA VAL A 63 -21.87 -0.05 5.71
C VAL A 63 -22.37 1.39 5.83
N ASP A 64 -22.28 1.95 7.03
CA ASP A 64 -22.47 3.39 7.25
C ASP A 64 -21.10 4.08 7.32
N ARG A 65 -21.09 5.42 7.35
CA ARG A 65 -19.83 6.19 7.39
C ARG A 65 -18.93 5.81 8.56
N GLN A 66 -19.49 5.53 9.73
CA GLN A 66 -18.68 5.20 10.91
C GLN A 66 -18.04 3.82 10.76
N LYS A 67 -18.83 2.82 10.35
CA LYS A 67 -18.31 1.47 10.09
C LYS A 67 -17.29 1.45 8.95
N LEU A 68 -17.43 2.34 7.95
CA LEU A 68 -16.44 2.49 6.88
C LEU A 68 -15.12 3.04 7.44
N LYS A 69 -15.18 4.10 8.26
CA LYS A 69 -14.01 4.64 8.98
C LYS A 69 -13.30 3.57 9.82
N ASN A 70 -14.06 2.84 10.62
CA ASN A 70 -13.52 1.77 11.46
C ASN A 70 -12.89 0.65 10.64
N SER A 71 -13.52 0.30 9.50
CA SER A 71 -12.98 -0.72 8.60
C SER A 71 -11.68 -0.26 7.95
N ALA A 72 -11.62 0.98 7.47
CA ALA A 72 -10.40 1.56 6.90
C ALA A 72 -9.26 1.57 7.92
N GLU A 73 -9.50 2.09 9.12
CA GLU A 73 -8.47 2.15 10.16
C GLU A 73 -8.00 0.76 10.59
N ARG A 74 -8.92 -0.21 10.73
CA ARG A 74 -8.57 -1.60 11.00
C ARG A 74 -7.66 -2.18 9.92
N LEU A 75 -7.99 -1.99 8.64
CA LEU A 75 -7.16 -2.47 7.53
C LEU A 75 -5.76 -1.84 7.55
N ARG A 76 -5.67 -0.54 7.84
CA ARG A 76 -4.40 0.17 7.95
C ARG A 76 -3.53 -0.39 9.07
N VAL A 77 -4.09 -0.56 10.27
CA VAL A 77 -3.39 -1.13 11.42
C VAL A 77 -2.94 -2.56 11.15
N MET A 78 -3.79 -3.37 10.53
CA MET A 78 -3.44 -4.77 10.21
C MET A 78 -2.31 -4.84 9.19
N ALA A 79 -2.33 -4.02 8.15
CA ALA A 79 -1.24 -3.94 7.18
C ALA A 79 0.07 -3.44 7.82
N GLN A 80 0.01 -2.44 8.70
CA GLN A 80 1.17 -1.92 9.43
C GLN A 80 1.82 -2.98 10.35
N ASN A 81 1.00 -3.84 10.94
CA ASN A 81 1.47 -4.87 11.86
C ASN A 81 1.92 -6.15 11.15
N ALA A 82 1.50 -6.34 9.90
CA ALA A 82 1.93 -7.45 9.07
C ALA A 82 3.41 -7.30 8.68
N ALA A 83 4.09 -8.43 8.57
CA ALA A 83 5.50 -8.49 8.28
C ALA A 83 5.80 -9.65 7.33
N TYR A 84 6.55 -9.37 6.27
CA TYR A 84 7.08 -10.40 5.39
C TYR A 84 8.48 -10.79 5.86
N LYS A 85 8.68 -12.07 6.18
CA LYS A 85 9.98 -12.60 6.61
C LYS A 85 10.77 -13.08 5.40
N ASN A 86 11.95 -12.53 5.19
CA ASN A 86 12.88 -12.95 4.14
C ASN A 86 14.19 -13.45 4.77
N GLY A 87 14.21 -14.73 5.17
CA GLY A 87 15.34 -15.29 5.92
C GLY A 87 15.46 -14.67 7.32
N LYS A 88 16.53 -13.90 7.56
CA LYS A 88 16.76 -13.19 8.83
C LYS A 88 16.17 -11.78 8.83
N ASP A 89 15.83 -11.25 7.66
CA ASP A 89 15.29 -9.91 7.52
C ASP A 89 13.77 -9.91 7.64
N GLU A 90 13.24 -8.82 8.17
CA GLU A 90 11.81 -8.58 8.29
C GLU A 90 11.45 -7.28 7.55
N ILE A 91 10.54 -7.39 6.58
CA ILE A 91 10.07 -6.26 5.80
C ILE A 91 8.67 -5.91 6.28
N ARG A 92 8.51 -4.67 6.74
CA ARG A 92 7.24 -4.07 7.13
C ARG A 92 6.89 -2.96 6.15
N VAL A 93 5.61 -2.87 5.83
CA VAL A 93 5.05 -1.80 5.00
C VAL A 93 3.88 -1.15 5.72
N THR A 94 3.54 0.05 5.29
CA THR A 94 2.32 0.73 5.72
C THR A 94 1.47 1.03 4.51
N VAL A 95 0.18 1.21 4.72
CA VAL A 95 -0.76 1.64 3.68
C VAL A 95 -1.37 2.97 4.10
N SER A 96 -1.75 3.77 3.10
CA SER A 96 -2.63 4.92 3.30
C SER A 96 -3.94 4.61 2.59
N ILE A 97 -5.06 5.06 3.14
CA ILE A 97 -6.39 4.71 2.62
C ILE A 97 -7.23 5.98 2.46
N GLY A 98 -7.56 6.31 1.21
CA GLY A 98 -8.65 7.22 0.88
C GLY A 98 -9.95 6.41 0.73
N GLY A 99 -11.03 6.84 1.39
CA GLY A 99 -12.32 6.17 1.32
C GLY A 99 -13.48 7.14 1.23
N THR A 100 -14.57 6.71 0.61
CA THR A 100 -15.80 7.51 0.55
C THR A 100 -17.01 6.60 0.47
N MET A 101 -18.15 7.08 0.95
CA MET A 101 -19.43 6.43 0.63
C MET A 101 -19.75 6.62 -0.86
N ALA A 102 -20.16 5.55 -1.53
CA ALA A 102 -20.77 5.63 -2.85
C ALA A 102 -22.30 5.79 -2.69
N LEU A 103 -22.84 6.95 -3.04
CA LEU A 103 -24.22 7.35 -2.83
C LEU A 103 -24.82 7.91 -4.12
N PRO A 104 -26.11 7.67 -4.45
CA PRO A 104 -26.74 8.34 -5.58
C PRO A 104 -26.62 9.88 -5.46
N PRO A 105 -26.33 10.62 -6.54
CA PRO A 105 -26.23 10.18 -7.93
C PRO A 105 -24.80 9.86 -8.42
N ASP A 106 -23.93 9.35 -7.55
CA ASP A 106 -22.53 9.08 -7.88
C ASP A 106 -22.33 8.23 -9.15
N SER A 107 -21.38 8.63 -9.97
CA SER A 107 -20.74 7.79 -10.96
C SER A 107 -19.48 7.15 -10.38
N ILE A 108 -19.00 6.06 -11.01
CA ILE A 108 -17.71 5.44 -10.64
C ILE A 108 -16.58 6.48 -10.68
N GLN A 109 -16.55 7.33 -11.70
CA GLN A 109 -15.54 8.38 -11.84
C GLN A 109 -15.58 9.39 -10.69
N SER A 110 -16.78 9.78 -10.24
CA SER A 110 -16.92 10.71 -9.12
C SER A 110 -16.46 10.10 -7.79
N VAL A 111 -16.69 8.80 -7.57
CA VAL A 111 -16.22 8.07 -6.38
C VAL A 111 -14.70 7.96 -6.40
N LEU A 112 -14.12 7.55 -7.52
CA LEU A 112 -12.67 7.44 -7.67
C LEU A 112 -11.97 8.79 -7.49
N ALA A 113 -12.51 9.87 -8.05
CA ALA A 113 -11.94 11.20 -7.88
C ALA A 113 -11.88 11.63 -6.40
N ARG A 114 -12.92 11.33 -5.60
CA ARG A 114 -12.90 11.58 -4.14
C ARG A 114 -11.90 10.69 -3.42
N ILE A 115 -11.81 9.41 -3.77
CA ILE A 115 -10.82 8.48 -3.21
C ILE A 115 -9.41 8.99 -3.46
N ASP A 116 -9.12 9.43 -4.68
CA ASP A 116 -7.81 9.96 -5.08
C ASP A 116 -7.47 11.25 -4.32
N GLU A 117 -8.44 12.17 -4.15
CA GLU A 117 -8.28 13.37 -3.33
C GLU A 117 -7.90 13.01 -1.89
N PHE A 118 -8.65 12.11 -1.25
CA PHE A 118 -8.38 11.70 0.12
C PHE A 118 -7.07 10.94 0.24
N MET A 119 -6.70 10.16 -0.78
CA MET A 119 -5.39 9.52 -0.81
C MET A 119 -4.26 10.54 -0.92
N TYR A 120 -4.42 11.53 -1.79
CA TYR A 120 -3.47 12.64 -1.90
C TYR A 120 -3.31 13.35 -0.56
N MET A 121 -4.41 13.66 0.15
CA MET A 121 -4.36 14.23 1.49
C MET A 121 -3.61 13.34 2.50
N CYS A 122 -3.74 12.01 2.41
CA CYS A 122 -2.95 11.10 3.24
C CYS A 122 -1.45 11.23 2.95
N LYS A 123 -1.06 11.33 1.67
CA LYS A 123 0.35 11.50 1.26
C LYS A 123 0.93 12.81 1.80
N GLU A 124 0.18 13.90 1.72
CA GLU A 124 0.59 15.22 2.22
C GLU A 124 0.70 15.26 3.75
N ARG A 125 -0.11 14.47 4.47
CA ARG A 125 -0.12 14.43 5.94
C ARG A 125 0.82 13.38 6.54
N GLY A 126 1.77 12.86 5.77
CA GLY A 126 2.81 11.96 6.27
C GLY A 126 2.57 10.47 6.05
N ARG A 127 1.55 10.09 5.27
CA ARG A 127 1.16 8.68 4.97
C ARG A 127 0.77 7.90 6.23
N ASN A 128 0.57 6.60 6.09
CA ASN A 128 0.16 5.68 7.15
C ASN A 128 -1.06 6.20 7.95
N LEU A 129 -2.06 6.69 7.23
CA LEU A 129 -3.31 7.20 7.80
C LEU A 129 -4.48 6.91 6.85
N CYS A 130 -5.70 7.02 7.38
CA CYS A 130 -6.92 6.89 6.58
C CYS A 130 -7.70 8.20 6.60
N ILE A 131 -8.22 8.62 5.43
CA ILE A 131 -9.17 9.72 5.32
C ILE A 131 -10.42 9.18 4.64
N VAL A 132 -11.56 9.30 5.34
CA VAL A 132 -12.87 8.87 4.83
C VAL A 132 -13.84 10.04 4.86
N ASP A 133 -14.43 10.36 3.71
CA ASP A 133 -15.32 11.52 3.53
C ASP A 133 -14.73 12.81 4.16
N GLY A 134 -13.45 13.08 3.89
CA GLY A 134 -12.72 14.26 4.36
C GLY A 134 -12.30 14.24 5.84
N SER A 135 -12.64 13.20 6.60
CA SER A 135 -12.24 13.06 8.01
C SER A 135 -11.09 12.09 8.17
N VAL A 136 -10.09 12.44 8.98
CA VAL A 136 -9.06 11.49 9.42
C VAL A 136 -9.73 10.40 10.27
N CYS A 137 -9.37 9.14 10.06
CA CYS A 137 -9.82 8.04 10.90
C CYS A 137 -8.92 7.96 12.13
N HIS A 138 -9.52 7.62 13.26
CA HIS A 138 -8.80 7.37 14.50
C HIS A 138 -9.11 5.93 14.95
N PRO A 139 -8.16 5.25 15.61
CA PRO A 139 -8.47 4.00 16.29
C PRO A 139 -9.58 4.25 17.33
N GLU A 140 -10.54 3.32 17.39
CA GLU A 140 -11.52 3.28 18.49
C GLU A 140 -10.85 2.92 19.81
#